data_AF-A0A349QAJ7-F1
#
_entry.id   AF-A0A349QAJ7-F1
#
_cell.length_a   1.000
_cell.length_b   1.000
_cell.length_c   1.000
_cell.angle_alpha   90.00
_cell.angle_beta   90.00
_cell.angle_gamma   90.00
#
_symmetry.space_group_name_H-M   'P 1'
#
loop_
_entity.id
_entity.type
_entity.pdbx_description
1 polymer ?
#
loop_
_entity_poly.entity_id
_entity_poly.type
_entity_poly.pdbx_seq_one_letter_code
_entity_poly.pdbx_strand_id
1 'polypeptide(L)'
;MHVDLRIVFLSQPELVNLLNASYLFVQASDVETESISCLEAIACGTVPVISNARMCATKQFALTPQSTFRKGSYLSLAAMLD
;
A
#
# COMPACT_ATOMS: atom_id res chain seq x y z
N MET A 1 -19.75 -13.81 -3.78
CA MET A 1 -18.94 -12.77 -3.11
C MET A 1 -18.95 -11.57 -4.03
N HIS A 2 -19.60 -10.46 -3.65
CA HIS A 2 -19.53 -9.21 -4.41
C HIS A 2 -18.31 -8.44 -3.91
N VAL A 3 -17.39 -8.10 -4.79
CA VAL A 3 -16.23 -7.25 -4.48
C VAL A 3 -16.49 -5.90 -5.13
N ASP A 4 -16.45 -4.83 -4.33
CA ASP A 4 -16.47 -3.47 -4.86
C ASP A 4 -15.07 -3.13 -5.39
N LEU A 5 -14.97 -2.86 -6.68
CA LEU A 5 -13.72 -2.58 -7.39
C LEU A 5 -13.88 -1.33 -8.23
N ARG A 6 -13.03 -0.34 -7.97
CA ARG A 6 -12.94 0.89 -8.75
C ARG A 6 -11.55 1.02 -9.37
N ILE A 7 -11.51 1.11 -10.70
CA ILE A 7 -10.28 1.36 -11.47
C ILE A 7 -10.41 2.73 -12.12
N VAL A 8 -9.62 3.69 -11.67
CA VAL A 8 -9.65 5.08 -12.14
C VAL A 8 -8.25 5.69 -12.09
N PHE A 9 -8.01 6.70 -12.94
CA PHE A 9 -6.87 7.58 -12.78
C PHE A 9 -7.30 8.79 -11.94
N LEU A 10 -6.46 9.22 -11.00
CA LEU A 10 -6.76 10.32 -10.09
C LEU A 10 -5.73 11.43 -10.29
N SER A 11 -6.19 12.68 -10.25
CA SER A 11 -5.31 13.81 -9.97
C SER A 11 -4.77 13.71 -8.54
N GLN A 12 -3.69 14.43 -8.24
CA GLN A 12 -3.13 14.43 -6.89
C GLN A 12 -4.16 14.83 -5.80
N PRO A 13 -4.95 15.91 -5.93
CA PRO A 13 -5.94 16.25 -4.90
C PRO A 13 -7.00 15.16 -4.69
N GLU A 14 -7.41 14.47 -5.75
CA GLU A 14 -8.36 13.36 -5.65
C GLU A 14 -7.75 12.15 -4.94
N LEU A 15 -6.48 11.84 -5.19
CA LEU A 15 -5.75 10.79 -4.47
C LEU A 15 -5.65 11.12 -2.98
N VAL A 16 -5.29 12.35 -2.63
CA VAL A 16 -5.23 12.81 -1.23
C VAL A 16 -6.59 12.66 -0.56
N ASN A 17 -7.68 13.06 -1.20
CA ASN A 17 -9.03 12.88 -0.67
C ASN A 17 -9.39 11.40 -0.44
N LEU A 18 -9.01 10.53 -1.38
CA LEU A 18 -9.23 9.09 -1.25
C LEU A 18 -8.43 8.49 -0.09
N LEU A 19 -7.14 8.84 0.03
CA LEU A 19 -6.26 8.34 1.09
C LEU A 19 -6.75 8.77 2.48
N ASN A 20 -7.21 10.01 2.64
CA ASN A 20 -7.81 10.49 3.90
C ASN A 20 -9.09 9.74 4.29
N ALA A 21 -9.76 9.09 3.34
CA ALA A 21 -10.94 8.25 3.59
C ALA A 21 -10.60 6.75 3.65
N SER A 22 -9.32 6.37 3.53
CA SER A 22 -8.86 4.99 3.45
C SER A 22 -8.22 4.51 4.76
N TYR A 23 -8.50 3.26 5.13
CA TYR A 23 -7.84 2.62 6.29
C TYR A 23 -6.43 2.13 5.97
N LEU A 24 -6.26 1.54 4.79
CA LEU A 24 -5.04 0.84 4.37
C LEU A 24 -4.62 1.25 2.96
N PHE A 25 -3.31 1.33 2.74
CA PHE A 25 -2.69 1.45 1.42
C PHE A 25 -1.77 0.26 1.17
N VAL A 26 -1.94 -0.45 0.05
CA VAL A 26 -1.16 -1.66 -0.25
C VAL A 26 -0.15 -1.38 -1.36
N GLN A 27 1.14 -1.44 -1.04
CA GLN A 27 2.22 -1.39 -2.03
C GLN A 27 2.66 -2.82 -2.39
N ALA A 28 2.02 -3.39 -3.41
CA ALA A 28 2.21 -4.79 -3.80
C ALA A 28 3.32 -5.03 -4.85
N SER A 29 4.13 -4.01 -5.16
CA SER A 29 5.15 -4.07 -6.22
C SER A 29 6.27 -5.07 -5.92
N ASP A 30 6.68 -5.79 -6.98
CA ASP A 30 7.79 -6.75 -6.96
C ASP A 30 9.16 -6.10 -7.22
N VAL A 31 9.12 -4.98 -7.95
CA VAL A 31 10.20 -4.05 -8.28
C VAL A 31 9.57 -2.67 -8.27
N GLU A 32 10.29 -1.70 -7.73
CA GLU A 32 9.77 -0.36 -7.53
C GLU A 32 10.77 0.67 -8.05
N THR A 33 10.29 1.58 -8.89
CA THR A 33 11.06 2.72 -9.41
C THR A 33 10.67 4.03 -8.74
N GLU A 34 9.38 4.18 -8.41
CA GLU A 34 8.83 5.34 -7.71
C GLU A 34 7.75 4.90 -6.71
N SER A 35 7.66 5.61 -5.57
CA SER A 35 6.68 5.34 -4.51
C SER A 35 6.12 6.60 -3.87
N ILE A 36 5.79 7.58 -4.72
CA ILE A 36 5.22 8.85 -4.29
C ILE A 36 3.89 8.61 -3.57
N SER A 37 2.99 7.79 -4.14
CA SER A 37 1.70 7.50 -3.52
C SER A 37 1.81 6.78 -2.18
N CYS A 38 2.86 5.99 -1.95
CA CYS A 38 3.12 5.38 -0.65
C CYS A 38 3.49 6.44 0.40
N LEU A 39 4.29 7.44 0.02
CA LEU A 39 4.63 8.56 0.90
C LEU A 39 3.41 9.46 1.15
N GLU A 40 2.59 9.70 0.14
CA GLU A 40 1.33 10.46 0.27
C GLU A 40 0.35 9.74 1.21
N ALA A 41 0.25 8.40 1.12
CA ALA A 41 -0.56 7.60 2.04
C ALA A 41 -0.10 7.75 3.50
N ILE A 42 1.21 7.65 3.74
CA ILE A 42 1.79 7.85 5.08
C ILE A 42 1.54 9.28 5.57
N ALA A 43 1.69 10.28 4.71
CA ALA A 43 1.43 11.68 5.05
C ALA A 43 -0.05 11.96 5.39
N CYS A 44 -0.98 11.23 4.77
CA CYS A 44 -2.42 11.29 5.09
C CYS A 44 -2.80 10.46 6.34
N GLY A 45 -1.84 9.78 6.99
CA GLY A 45 -2.11 8.91 8.13
C GLY A 45 -2.69 7.54 7.76
N THR A 46 -2.73 7.18 6.48
CA THR A 46 -3.14 5.86 6.01
C THR A 46 -2.06 4.83 6.33
N VAL A 47 -2.43 3.70 6.92
CA VAL A 47 -1.46 2.66 7.30
C VAL A 47 -0.99 1.91 6.05
N PRO A 48 0.32 1.87 5.75
CA PRO A 48 0.83 1.15 4.60
C PRO A 48 1.04 -0.34 4.91
N VAL A 49 0.73 -1.21 3.94
CA VAL A 49 1.08 -2.62 3.91
C VAL A 49 1.95 -2.88 2.68
N ILE A 50 3.22 -3.21 2.91
CA ILE A 50 4.27 -3.13 1.89
C ILE A 50 4.89 -4.50 1.61
N SER A 51 5.04 -4.83 0.33
CA SER A 51 5.76 -6.03 -0.08
C SER A 51 7.22 -5.98 0.39
N ASN A 52 7.70 -7.05 1.03
CA ASN A 52 9.09 -7.17 1.45
C ASN A 52 10.07 -7.52 0.30
N ALA A 53 9.68 -7.23 -0.94
CA ALA A 53 10.48 -7.48 -2.13
C ALA A 53 11.88 -6.84 -2.01
N ARG A 54 12.91 -7.60 -2.41
CA ARG A 54 14.32 -7.18 -2.29
C ARG A 54 14.58 -5.87 -3.04
N MET A 55 13.97 -5.71 -4.21
CA MET A 55 14.15 -4.59 -5.13
C MET A 55 13.24 -3.38 -4.86
N CYS A 56 12.54 -3.34 -3.72
CA CYS A 56 11.69 -2.22 -3.33
C CYS A 56 12.31 -1.49 -2.14
N ALA A 57 12.51 -0.17 -2.24
CA ALA A 57 13.02 0.63 -1.14
C ALA A 57 11.93 0.92 -0.10
N THR A 58 10.68 1.04 -0.56
CA THR A 58 9.46 1.26 0.25
C THR A 58 9.33 0.41 1.50
N LYS A 59 9.86 -0.82 1.53
CA LYS A 59 9.84 -1.65 2.75
C LYS A 59 10.46 -0.97 3.96
N GLN A 60 11.34 0.02 3.75
CA GLN A 60 11.96 0.82 4.80
C GLN A 60 10.98 1.80 5.48
N PHE A 61 9.83 2.08 4.86
CA PHE A 61 8.79 2.92 5.44
C PHE A 61 7.89 2.17 6.43
N ALA A 62 7.94 0.83 6.44
CA ALA A 62 7.19 0.05 7.41
C ALA A 62 7.81 0.18 8.80
N LEU A 63 7.05 0.76 9.73
CA LEU A 63 7.49 0.94 11.12
C LEU A 63 7.46 -0.36 11.93
N THR A 64 6.64 -1.32 11.51
CA THR A 64 6.46 -2.60 12.20
C THR A 64 6.35 -3.74 11.20
N PRO A 65 6.65 -5.00 11.61
CA PRO A 65 6.45 -6.17 10.76
C PRO A 65 5.01 -6.33 10.24
N GLN A 66 4.01 -5.85 10.98
CA GLN A 66 2.59 -5.88 10.63
C GLN A 66 2.26 -4.97 9.42
N SER A 67 3.16 -4.08 9.04
CA SER A 67 3.06 -3.27 7.82
C SER A 67 3.82 -3.90 6.64
N THR A 68 4.24 -5.17 6.74
CA THR A 68 4.96 -5.86 5.66
C THR A 68 4.42 -7.25 5.38
N PHE A 69 4.47 -7.68 4.12
CA PHE A 69 4.09 -9.04 3.73
C PHE A 69 5.12 -9.66 2.78
N ARG A 70 5.08 -10.99 2.67
CA ARG A 70 5.98 -11.76 1.80
C ARG A 70 5.66 -11.51 0.33
N LYS A 71 6.66 -11.08 -0.45
CA LYS A 71 6.60 -10.96 -1.92
C LYS A 71 5.94 -12.18 -2.56
N GLY A 72 4.92 -11.94 -3.40
CA GLY A 72 4.22 -12.99 -4.16
C GLY A 72 3.30 -13.90 -3.33
N SER A 73 3.10 -13.64 -2.03
CA SER A 73 2.24 -14.45 -1.17
C SER A 73 0.95 -13.71 -0.81
N TYR A 74 -0.14 -14.03 -1.52
CA TYR A 74 -1.46 -13.49 -1.20
C TYR A 74 -1.93 -13.88 0.21
N LEU A 75 -1.53 -15.05 0.70
CA LEU A 75 -1.82 -15.50 2.06
C LEU A 75 -1.11 -14.63 3.11
N SER A 76 0.14 -14.24 2.84
CA SER A 76 0.87 -13.31 3.71
C SER A 76 0.27 -11.92 3.69
N LEU A 77 -0.24 -11.46 2.54
CA LEU A 77 -0.93 -10.18 2.44
C LEU A 77 -2.24 -10.22 3.22
N ALA A 78 -3.07 -11.25 3.01
CA ALA A 78 -4.35 -11.40 3.68
C ALA A 78 -4.22 -11.37 5.22
N ALA A 79 -3.17 -11.98 5.77
CA ALA A 79 -2.89 -11.97 7.20
C ALA A 79 -2.57 -10.58 7.78
N MET A 80 -2.24 -9.59 6.95
CA MET A 80 -1.99 -8.20 7.36
C MET A 80 -3.23 -7.29 7.19
N LEU A 81 -4.31 -7.80 6.60
CA LEU A 81 -5.56 -7.06 6.34
C LEU A 81 -6.67 -7.38 7.35
N ASP A 82 -6.47 -8.42 8.16
CA ASP A 82 -7.40 -8.92 9.20
C ASP A 82 -7.11 -8.24 10.54
#